data_AF-A0A7S0TZ26-F1
#
_entry.id   AF-A0A7S0TZ26-F1
#
_cell.length_a   1.000
_cell.length_b   1.000
_cell.length_c   1.000
_cell.angle_alpha   90.00
_cell.angle_beta   90.00
_cell.angle_gamma   90.00
#
_symmetry.space_group_name_H-M   'P 1'
#
loop_
_entity.id
_entity.type
_entity.pdbx_description
1 polymer ?
#
loop_
_entity_poly.entity_id
_entity_poly.type
_entity_poly.pdbx_seq_one_letter_code
_entity_poly.pdbx_strand_id
1 'polypeptide(L)'
;SGGERKEKKKKKGRDQEEGLSIGGTNDDGSSEKNKKEAKKLGGWHSRTLALKAAPAVEGAVSLLLFYQYVEPLWSEERKNDAVKLVVDVGAELNLGGRVRVAREGFNG
;
A
#
# COMPACT_ATOMS: atom_id res chain seq x y z
N SER A 1 20.27 -34.66 44.64
CA SER A 1 19.43 -33.75 45.45
C SER A 1 19.40 -32.36 44.84
N GLY A 2 18.20 -31.81 44.69
CA GLY A 2 17.92 -30.39 44.40
C GLY A 2 18.05 -30.00 42.92
N GLY A 3 17.05 -29.47 42.23
CA GLY A 3 15.71 -29.08 42.66
C GLY A 3 14.82 -28.73 41.46
N GLU A 4 13.51 -28.84 41.67
CA GLU A 4 12.45 -28.36 40.80
C GLU A 4 12.54 -26.84 40.57
N ARG A 5 12.22 -26.38 39.36
CA ARG A 5 11.46 -25.14 39.15
C ARG A 5 10.33 -25.37 38.15
N LYS A 6 9.11 -25.20 38.66
CA LYS A 6 7.83 -25.11 37.94
C LYS A 6 7.62 -23.67 37.45
N GLU A 7 7.00 -23.50 36.28
CA GLU A 7 5.85 -22.60 35.97
C GLU A 7 5.69 -22.48 34.44
N LYS A 8 4.70 -23.12 33.79
CA LYS A 8 3.26 -22.83 33.65
C LYS A 8 2.89 -21.55 32.86
N LYS A 9 2.27 -21.81 31.69
CA LYS A 9 1.17 -21.09 30.98
C LYS A 9 1.53 -19.68 30.45
N LYS A 10 1.18 -19.31 29.22
CA LYS A 10 -0.21 -19.18 28.75
C LYS A 10 -0.30 -19.15 27.22
N LYS A 11 -1.26 -19.90 26.69
CA LYS A 11 -1.73 -19.94 25.30
C LYS A 11 -2.50 -18.66 24.95
N LYS A 12 -2.39 -18.27 23.67
CA LYS A 12 -3.50 -17.84 22.77
C LYS A 12 -4.03 -16.39 22.87
N GLY A 13 -3.71 -15.63 21.83
CA GLY A 13 -4.55 -14.68 21.09
C GLY A 13 -3.83 -14.46 19.75
N ARG A 14 -4.31 -14.75 18.55
CA ARG A 14 -5.62 -14.62 17.89
C ARG A 14 -6.28 -13.26 18.12
N ASP A 15 -6.62 -12.67 16.97
CA ASP A 15 -7.48 -11.50 16.74
C ASP A 15 -6.63 -10.23 16.53
N GLN A 16 -6.60 -9.56 15.37
CA GLN A 16 -7.41 -9.60 14.15
C GLN A 16 -6.53 -9.19 12.95
N GLU A 17 -6.53 -10.01 11.88
CA GLU A 17 -6.25 -9.51 10.54
C GLU A 17 -7.53 -8.79 10.08
N GLU A 18 -7.55 -7.46 10.16
CA GLU A 18 -8.45 -6.69 9.31
C GLU A 18 -7.87 -6.71 7.90
N GLY A 19 -8.18 -7.79 7.17
CA GLY A 19 -8.15 -7.75 5.73
C GLY A 19 -9.13 -6.68 5.27
N LEU A 20 -8.62 -5.65 4.59
CA LEU A 20 -9.47 -4.73 3.84
C LEU A 20 -10.22 -5.55 2.78
N SER A 21 -11.44 -5.96 3.11
CA SER A 21 -12.40 -6.53 2.18
C SER A 21 -12.88 -5.41 1.26
N ILE A 22 -12.37 -5.37 0.04
CA ILE A 22 -12.96 -4.56 -1.03
C ILE A 22 -14.25 -5.26 -1.43
N GLY A 23 -15.38 -4.73 -0.93
CA GLY A 23 -16.72 -5.17 -1.30
C GLY A 23 -16.92 -5.01 -2.80
N GLY A 24 -17.21 -6.12 -3.48
CA GLY A 24 -17.65 -6.12 -4.86
C GLY A 24 -19.14 -5.82 -4.93
N THR A 25 -19.52 -4.73 -5.61
CA THR A 25 -20.85 -4.61 -6.20
C THR A 25 -20.85 -5.35 -7.53
N ASN A 26 -21.81 -6.26 -7.68
CA ASN A 26 -22.04 -7.00 -8.92
C ASN A 26 -22.55 -6.03 -9.98
N ASP A 27 -21.82 -5.90 -11.08
CA ASP A 27 -22.37 -5.43 -12.34
C ASP A 27 -21.75 -6.25 -13.48
N ASP A 28 -22.63 -6.72 -14.35
CA ASP A 28 -22.44 -7.73 -15.38
C ASP A 28 -21.80 -7.10 -16.62
N GLY A 29 -20.60 -7.53 -17.01
CA GLY A 29 -19.94 -6.98 -18.19
C GLY A 29 -18.48 -7.38 -18.35
N SER A 30 -18.27 -8.56 -18.95
CA SER A 30 -17.11 -8.97 -19.76
C SER A 30 -15.94 -7.95 -19.91
N SER A 31 -14.84 -8.18 -19.18
CA SER A 31 -13.48 -8.07 -19.73
C SER A 31 -12.45 -8.66 -18.75
N GLU A 32 -12.04 -9.89 -19.03
CA GLU A 32 -10.98 -10.60 -18.35
C GLU A 32 -9.62 -10.05 -18.82
N LYS A 33 -8.94 -9.23 -17.99
CA LYS A 33 -7.50 -8.91 -18.16
C LYS A 33 -6.86 -8.34 -16.89
N ASN A 34 -6.11 -9.20 -16.21
CA ASN A 34 -4.96 -8.92 -15.34
C ASN A 34 -5.10 -7.86 -14.23
N LYS A 35 -5.80 -8.21 -13.13
CA LYS A 35 -5.49 -7.61 -11.82
C LYS A 35 -4.13 -8.14 -11.34
N LYS A 36 -3.05 -7.40 -11.60
CA LYS A 36 -1.76 -7.65 -10.93
C LYS A 36 -1.86 -7.14 -9.50
N GLU A 37 -2.03 -8.06 -8.56
CA GLU A 37 -2.00 -7.74 -7.14
C GLU A 37 -0.64 -7.13 -6.74
N ALA A 38 -0.69 -6.05 -5.96
CA ALA A 38 0.49 -5.42 -5.40
C ALA A 38 1.22 -6.41 -4.49
N LYS A 39 2.44 -6.81 -4.87
CA LYS A 39 3.26 -7.72 -4.07
C LYS A 39 3.85 -6.97 -2.88
N LYS A 40 3.57 -7.41 -1.66
CA LYS A 40 4.24 -6.93 -0.44
C LYS A 40 5.73 -7.26 -0.54
N LEU A 41 6.58 -6.24 -0.58
CA LEU A 41 8.03 -6.40 -0.41
C LEU A 41 8.29 -6.80 1.05
N GLY A 42 9.14 -7.80 1.28
CA GLY A 42 9.34 -8.46 2.58
C GLY A 42 9.59 -7.52 3.78
N GLY A 43 9.53 -8.09 4.99
CA GLY A 43 9.37 -7.43 6.29
C GLY A 43 10.34 -6.33 6.72
N TRP A 44 11.23 -5.85 5.85
CA TRP A 44 12.08 -4.68 6.10
C TRP A 44 11.33 -3.34 5.91
N HIS A 45 10.28 -3.29 5.07
CA HIS A 45 9.45 -2.08 4.85
C HIS A 45 7.95 -2.42 4.81
N SER A 46 7.34 -2.62 5.98
CA SER A 46 5.92 -3.03 6.13
C SER A 46 4.88 -2.08 5.53
N ARG A 47 5.26 -0.86 5.13
CA ARG A 47 4.36 0.18 4.59
C ARG A 47 4.63 0.57 3.14
N THR A 48 5.54 -0.11 2.44
CA THR A 48 5.81 0.18 1.02
C THR A 48 4.91 -0.64 0.11
N LEU A 49 4.22 0.03 -0.80
CA LEU A 49 3.47 -0.59 -1.89
C LEU A 49 4.28 -0.46 -3.17
N ALA A 50 4.43 -1.58 -3.89
CA ALA A 50 5.16 -1.63 -5.15
C ALA A 50 4.19 -1.83 -6.31
N LEU A 51 4.05 -0.80 -7.13
CA LEU A 51 3.42 -0.88 -8.45
C LEU A 51 4.51 -0.79 -9.50
N LYS A 52 4.40 -1.63 -10.54
CA LYS A 52 5.33 -1.65 -11.65
C LYS A 52 4.57 -1.28 -12.92
N ALA A 53 4.94 -0.14 -13.52
CA ALA A 53 4.45 0.23 -14.84
C ALA A 53 4.78 -0.84 -15.88
N ALA A 54 3.87 -1.04 -16.82
CA ALA A 54 4.10 -1.71 -18.07
C ALA A 54 5.12 -0.92 -18.92
N PRO A 55 5.87 -1.60 -19.81
CA PRO A 55 6.85 -0.96 -20.67
C PRO A 55 6.20 0.14 -21.53
N ALA A 56 6.81 1.31 -21.55
CA ALA A 56 6.41 2.42 -22.41
C ALA A 56 6.90 2.20 -23.85
N VAL A 57 6.26 2.88 -24.80
CA VAL A 57 6.76 2.99 -26.18
C VAL A 57 8.09 3.76 -26.14
N GLU A 58 9.08 3.25 -26.87
CA GLU A 58 10.43 3.78 -26.88
C GLU A 58 10.44 5.27 -27.31
N GLY A 59 11.08 6.14 -26.51
CA GLY A 59 11.23 7.56 -26.80
C GLY A 59 10.18 8.52 -26.21
N ALA A 60 9.15 8.03 -25.52
CA ALA A 60 8.09 8.87 -24.93
C ALA A 60 7.95 8.69 -23.41
N VAL A 61 9.01 8.99 -22.65
CA VAL A 61 8.98 8.98 -21.17
C VAL A 61 9.15 10.39 -20.64
N SER A 62 8.23 10.82 -19.78
CA SER A 62 8.36 12.04 -19.00
C SER A 62 8.75 11.69 -17.57
N LEU A 63 9.73 12.43 -17.03
CA LEU A 63 10.10 12.38 -15.62
C LEU A 63 9.49 13.58 -14.92
N LEU A 64 8.73 13.34 -13.86
CA LEU A 64 8.16 14.38 -13.01
C LEU A 64 8.77 14.27 -11.62
N LEU A 65 9.24 15.41 -11.10
CA LEU A 65 9.68 15.57 -9.72
C LEU A 65 8.89 16.73 -9.12
N PHE A 66 8.18 16.49 -8.03
CA PHE A 66 7.33 17.48 -7.38
C PHE A 66 7.30 17.31 -5.85
N TYR A 67 6.95 18.41 -5.20
CA TYR A 67 6.78 18.51 -3.75
C TYR A 67 5.54 19.35 -3.49
N GLN A 68 4.64 18.87 -2.62
CA GLN A 68 3.45 19.62 -2.25
C GLN A 68 3.24 19.52 -0.75
N TYR A 69 3.28 20.67 -0.09
CA TYR A 69 2.91 20.80 1.32
C TYR A 69 1.44 21.16 1.48
N VAL A 70 0.81 20.70 2.55
CA VAL A 70 -0.59 20.98 2.87
C VAL A 70 -0.73 21.54 4.28
N GLU A 71 -1.56 22.58 4.41
CA GLU A 71 -1.92 23.19 5.68
C GLU A 71 -3.45 23.33 5.81
N PRO A 72 -4.05 22.93 6.95
CA PRO A 72 -3.40 22.30 8.10
C PRO A 72 -2.91 20.87 7.78
N LEU A 73 -2.02 20.33 8.62
CA LEU A 73 -1.54 18.95 8.49
C LEU A 73 -2.70 17.98 8.41
N TRP A 74 -2.61 17.01 7.51
CA TRP A 74 -3.63 15.98 7.36
C TRP A 74 -3.79 15.13 8.64
N SER A 75 -4.98 14.54 8.79
CA SER A 75 -5.17 13.42 9.71
C SER A 75 -4.46 12.16 9.18
N GLU A 76 -4.22 11.18 10.06
CA GLU A 76 -3.67 9.89 9.65
C GLU A 76 -4.57 9.16 8.64
N GLU A 77 -5.89 9.27 8.82
CA GLU A 77 -6.90 8.74 7.89
C GLU A 77 -6.76 9.38 6.50
N ARG A 78 -6.71 10.71 6.43
CA ARG A 78 -6.56 11.43 5.16
C ARG A 78 -5.24 11.11 4.45
N LYS A 79 -4.16 10.93 5.19
CA LYS A 79 -2.86 10.49 4.63
C LYS A 79 -2.96 9.06 4.09
N ASN A 80 -3.69 8.15 4.73
CA ASN A 80 -3.91 6.80 4.20
C ASN A 80 -4.77 6.82 2.92
N ASP A 81 -5.81 7.65 2.87
CA ASP A 81 -6.61 7.87 1.66
C ASP A 81 -5.75 8.41 0.51
N ALA A 82 -4.84 9.34 0.81
CA ALA A 82 -3.91 9.89 -0.16
C ALA A 82 -2.94 8.83 -0.70
N VAL A 83 -2.45 7.92 0.16
CA VAL A 83 -1.64 6.76 -0.29
C VAL A 83 -2.46 5.89 -1.24
N LYS A 84 -3.71 5.57 -0.89
CA LYS A 84 -4.61 4.77 -1.73
C LYS A 84 -4.85 5.44 -3.08
N LEU A 85 -5.10 6.76 -3.09
CA LEU A 85 -5.28 7.53 -4.32
C LEU A 85 -4.07 7.42 -5.25
N VAL A 86 -2.84 7.60 -4.74
CA VAL A 86 -1.62 7.51 -5.56
C VAL A 86 -1.44 6.10 -6.14
N VAL A 87 -1.78 5.06 -5.37
CA VAL A 87 -1.72 3.67 -5.83
C VAL A 87 -2.75 3.43 -6.94
N ASP A 88 -3.99 3.87 -6.74
CA ASP A 88 -5.07 3.67 -7.71
C ASP A 88 -4.77 4.43 -9.01
N VAL A 89 -4.39 5.71 -8.92
CA VAL A 89 -4.00 6.54 -10.08
C VAL A 89 -2.76 5.98 -10.77
N GLY A 90 -1.76 5.54 -10.01
CA GLY A 90 -0.54 4.95 -10.57
C GLY A 90 -0.81 3.67 -11.36
N ALA A 91 -1.76 2.84 -10.89
CA ALA A 91 -2.19 1.64 -11.60
C ALA A 91 -3.02 2.00 -12.85
N GLU A 92 -3.97 2.92 -12.73
CA GLU A 92 -4.86 3.34 -13.82
C GLU A 92 -4.09 3.98 -14.98
N LEU A 93 -3.16 4.88 -14.68
CA LEU A 93 -2.39 5.64 -15.67
C LEU A 93 -1.07 4.97 -16.07
N ASN A 94 -0.81 3.75 -15.60
CA ASN A 94 0.42 3.02 -15.87
C ASN A 94 1.70 3.79 -15.48
N LEU A 95 1.68 4.45 -14.33
CA LEU A 95 2.81 5.25 -13.84
C LEU A 95 3.84 4.38 -13.13
N GLY A 96 5.11 4.72 -13.34
CA GLY A 96 6.23 4.19 -12.56
C GLY A 96 6.83 5.31 -11.71
N GLY A 97 7.54 4.96 -10.64
CA GLY A 97 8.24 5.94 -9.81
C GLY A 97 8.18 5.60 -8.33
N ARG A 98 8.55 6.58 -7.50
CA ARG A 98 8.49 6.49 -6.04
C ARG A 98 7.92 7.78 -5.50
N VAL A 99 6.82 7.69 -4.77
CA VAL A 99 6.22 8.83 -4.06
C VAL A 99 6.23 8.52 -2.56
N ARG A 100 6.58 9.52 -1.75
CA ARG A 100 6.44 9.54 -0.31
C ARG A 100 5.22 10.38 0.04
N VAL A 101 4.37 9.81 0.89
CA VAL A 101 3.17 10.47 1.41
C VAL A 101 3.31 10.55 2.92
N ALA A 102 3.16 11.76 3.45
CA ALA A 102 3.19 12.04 4.87
C ALA A 102 2.07 13.02 5.23
N ARG A 103 1.89 13.34 6.52
CA ARG A 103 0.79 14.22 6.96
C ARG A 103 0.95 15.65 6.45
N GLU A 104 2.19 16.04 6.20
CA GLU A 104 2.56 17.32 5.62
C GLU A 104 2.39 17.38 4.10
N GLY A 105 2.14 16.25 3.42
CA GLY A 105 1.85 16.20 1.98
C GLY A 105 2.66 15.17 1.18
N PHE A 106 3.11 15.56 -0.01
CA PHE A 106 3.72 14.68 -1.01
C PHE A 106 5.15 15.08 -1.40
N ASN A 107 5.93 14.07 -1.77
CA ASN A 107 7.27 14.18 -2.36
C ASN A 107 7.47 13.01 -3.34
N GLY A 108 7.71 13.28 -4.63
CA GLY A 108 7.84 12.23 -5.64
C GLY A 108 8.45 12.69 -6.94
#